data_AF-A0A0D3AH35-F1
#
_entry.id   AF-A0A0D3AH35-F1
#
_cell.length_a   1.000
_cell.length_b   1.000
_cell.length_c   1.000
_cell.angle_alpha   90.00
_cell.angle_beta   90.00
_cell.angle_gamma   90.00
#
_symmetry.space_group_name_H-M   'P 1'
#
loop_
_entity.id
_entity.type
_entity.pdbx_description
1 polymer ?
#
loop_
_entity_poly.entity_id
_entity_poly.type
_entity_poly.pdbx_seq_one_letter_code
_entity_poly.pdbx_strand_id
1 'polypeptide(L)' 'MRSIFIGHGPRFRQGKKVPSFENVQIYNVVAEILGLRPASNNGSSLFTRSILSSSGETGEVE' A
#
# COMPACT_ATOMS: atom_id res chain seq x y z
N MET A 1 -9.48 -13.41 15.09
CA MET A 1 -8.16 -14.03 14.81
C MET A 1 -7.25 -12.99 14.18
N ARG A 2 -5.92 -13.04 14.42
CA ARG A 2 -4.95 -12.10 13.82
C ARG A 2 -4.09 -12.83 12.79
N SER A 3 -3.81 -12.18 11.67
CA SER A 3 -2.94 -12.70 10.61
C SER A 3 -1.59 -11.97 10.60
N ILE A 4 -0.65 -12.48 9.81
CA ILE A 4 0.66 -11.89 9.59
C ILE A 4 0.65 -11.04 8.31
N PHE A 5 1.43 -9.96 8.31
CA PHE A 5 1.72 -9.15 7.13
C PHE A 5 3.21 -8.80 7.13
N ILE A 6 3.90 -9.08 6.02
CA ILE A 6 5.30 -8.76 5.79
C ILE A 6 5.41 -8.18 4.38
N GLY A 7 5.93 -6.96 4.24
CA GLY A 7 6.21 -6.32 2.96
C GLY A 7 7.71 -6.11 2.78
N HIS A 8 8.27 -6.62 1.68
CA HIS A 8 9.67 -6.44 1.31
C HIS A 8 9.79 -6.09 -0.18
N GLY A 9 10.59 -5.09 -0.49
CA GLY A 9 10.83 -4.63 -1.85
C GLY A 9 11.16 -3.14 -1.92
N PRO A 10 11.56 -2.63 -3.09
CA PRO A 10 12.01 -1.25 -3.27
C PRO A 10 10.91 -0.20 -2.99
N ARG A 11 9.64 -0.56 -3.17
CA ARG A 11 8.50 0.32 -2.90
C ARG A 11 8.13 0.39 -1.42
N PHE A 12 8.47 -0.61 -0.61
CA PHE A 12 8.21 -0.57 0.83
C PHE A 12 9.30 0.21 1.56
N ARG A 13 8.90 0.99 2.59
CA ARG A 13 9.88 1.64 3.47
C ARG A 13 10.65 0.60 4.26
N GLN A 14 11.99 0.68 4.21
CA GLN A 14 12.87 -0.27 4.88
C GLN A 14 12.88 -0.05 6.40
N GLY A 15 13.07 -1.14 7.16
CA GLY A 15 13.23 -1.10 8.63
C GLY A 15 11.98 -0.62 9.39
N LYS A 16 10.84 -0.45 8.73
CA LYS A 16 9.64 0.12 9.33
C LYS A 16 8.73 -0.99 9.90
N LYS A 17 8.47 -0.93 11.21
CA LYS A 17 7.39 -1.69 11.84
C LYS A 17 6.08 -0.90 11.73
N VAL A 18 5.05 -1.53 11.16
CA VAL A 18 3.72 -0.92 10.98
C VAL A 18 2.80 -1.37 12.12
N PRO A 19 1.96 -0.49 12.70
CA PRO A 19 0.92 -0.90 13.64
C PRO A 19 -0.02 -1.95 13.03
N SER A 20 -0.79 -2.64 13.89
CA SER A 20 -1.84 -3.53 13.38
C SER A 20 -2.88 -2.74 12.58
N PHE A 21 -3.34 -3.33 11.48
CA PHE A 21 -4.29 -2.71 10.56
C PHE A 21 -5.23 -3.78 9.99
N GLU A 22 -6.32 -3.35 9.38
CA GLU A 22 -7.31 -4.23 8.75
C GLU A 22 -6.85 -4.66 7.35
N ASN A 23 -7.10 -5.92 6.99
CA ASN A 23 -6.70 -6.46 5.68
C ASN A 23 -7.32 -5.74 4.47
N VAL A 24 -8.43 -5.00 4.65
CA VAL A 24 -9.06 -4.17 3.62
C VAL A 24 -8.12 -3.13 3.02
N GLN A 25 -7.06 -2.75 3.74
CA GLN A 25 -6.07 -1.78 3.26
C GLN A 25 -5.13 -2.35 2.19
N ILE A 26 -4.99 -3.68 2.10
CA ILE A 26 -3.97 -4.35 1.26
C ILE A 26 -4.22 -4.12 -0.24
N TYR A 27 -5.49 -4.06 -0.67
CA TYR A 27 -5.84 -3.85 -2.07
C TYR A 27 -5.22 -2.56 -2.63
N ASN A 28 -5.37 -1.44 -1.91
CA ASN A 28 -4.81 -0.15 -2.32
C ASN A 28 -3.27 -0.17 -2.36
N VAL A 29 -2.63 -0.94 -1.49
CA VAL A 29 -1.17 -1.10 -1.47
C VAL A 29 -0.69 -1.82 -2.73
N VAL A 30 -1.35 -2.92 -3.11
CA VAL A 30 -0.99 -3.69 -4.29
C VAL A 30 -1.25 -2.88 -5.56
N ALA A 31 -2.41 -2.21 -5.66
CA ALA A 31 -2.74 -1.35 -6.80
C ALA A 31 -1.67 -0.25 -7.00
N GLU A 32 -1.27 0.43 -5.92
CA GLU A 32 -0.24 1.47 -5.97
C GLU A 32 1.16 0.93 -6.35
N ILE A 33 1.52 -0.28 -5.90
CA ILE A 33 2.79 -0.92 -6.30
C ILE A 33 2.79 -1.24 -7.80
N LEU A 34 1.63 -1.64 -8.34
CA LEU A 34 1.45 -1.96 -9.76
C LEU A 34 1.20 -0.74 -10.65
N GLY A 35 1.08 0.47 -10.08
CA GLY A 35 0.75 1.69 -10.83
C GLY A 35 -0.69 1.73 -11.36
N LEU A 36 -1.62 1.04 -10.69
CA LEU A 36 -3.02 0.97 -11.08
C LEU A 36 -3.85 2.03 -10.33
N ARG A 37 -4.87 2.57 -11.00
CA ARG A 37 -5.93 3.32 -10.31
C ARG A 37 -6.83 2.33 -9.55
N PRO A 38 -6.88 2.35 -8.21
CA PRO A 38 -7.73 1.43 -7.45
C PRO A 38 -9.21 1.73 -7.70
N ALA A 39 -10.03 0.68 -7.86
CA ALA A 39 -11.48 0.82 -7.89
C ALA A 39 -12.04 1.21 -6.50
N SER A 40 -13.29 1.67 -6.45
CA SER A 40 -13.95 2.02 -5.18
C SER A 40 -13.92 0.85 -4.19
N ASN A 41 -13.39 1.09 -2.98
CA ASN A 41 -13.24 0.10 -1.91
C ASN A 41 -13.20 0.78 -0.53
N ASN A 42 -13.24 -0.02 0.54
CA ASN A 42 -13.28 0.47 1.92
C ASN A 42 -11.90 0.80 2.53
N GLY A 43 -10.80 0.59 1.80
CA GLY A 43 -9.46 0.94 2.24
C GLY A 43 -9.18 2.44 2.14
N SER A 44 -8.20 2.92 2.90
CA SER A 44 -7.77 4.32 2.94
C SER A 44 -6.43 4.51 2.22
N SER A 45 -6.35 5.53 1.37
CA SER A 45 -5.11 5.92 0.69
C SER A 45 -4.02 6.41 1.66
N LEU A 46 -4.40 6.89 2.85
CA LEU A 46 -3.46 7.30 3.90
C LEU A 46 -2.60 6.13 4.38
N PHE A 47 -3.19 4.93 4.50
CA PHE A 47 -2.46 3.75 4.92
C PHE A 47 -1.38 3.39 3.89
N THR A 48 -1.74 3.33 2.61
CA THR A 48 -0.81 3.08 1.50
C THR A 48 0.38 4.04 1.52
N ARG A 49 0.10 5.35 1.63
CA ARG A 49 1.14 6.39 1.72
C ARG A 49 2.00 6.26 2.97
N SER A 50 1.49 5.67 4.04
CA SER A 50 2.26 5.49 5.28
C SER A 50 3.31 4.37 5.15
N ILE A 51 3.07 3.33 4.33
CA ILE A 51 3.96 2.16 4.26
C ILE A 51 4.85 2.15 3.01
N LEU A 52 4.45 2.83 1.94
CA LEU A 52 5.23 2.92 0.70
C LEU A 52 6.13 4.16 0.69
N SER A 53 7.25 4.03 -0.02
CA SER A 53 8.19 5.12 -0.31
C SER A 53 7.58 6.08 -1.34
N SER A 54 7.86 7.39 -1.23
CA SER A 54 7.30 8.43 -2.12
C SER A 54 7.90 8.49 -3.53
N SER A 55 8.69 7.48 -3.92
CA SER A 55 9.42 7.47 -5.18
C SER A 55 8.60 6.77 -6.26
N GLY A 56 7.83 7.56 -7.00
CA GLY A 56 7.07 7.15 -8.18
C GLY A 56 5.81 7.99 -8.32
N GLU A 57 5.89 9.13 -9.00
CA GLU A 57 4.72 9.75 -9.62
C GLU A 57 4.15 8.72 -10.62
N THR A 58 3.00 8.15 -10.29
CA THR A 58 2.28 7.26 -11.21
C THR A 58 1.69 8.16 -12.29
N GLY A 59 2.27 8.08 -13.49
CA GLY A 59 1.68 8.66 -14.69
C GLY A 59 0.24 8.17 -14.83
N GLU A 60 -0.67 9.12 -14.97
CA GLU A 60 -2.03 8.84 -15.40
C GLU A 60 -1.96 8.14 -16.76
N VAL A 61 -2.16 6.82 -16.76
CA VAL A 61 -2.61 6.14 -17.97
C VAL A 61 -4.07 6.51 -18.15
N GLU A 62 -4.32 7.18 -19.27
CA GLU A 62 -5.62 7.52 -19.87
C GLU A 62 -6.34 6.26 -20.35
#